data_AF-A0AAJ6P0P9-F1
#
_entry.id   AF-A0AAJ6P0P9-F1
#
_cell.length_a   1.000
_cell.length_b   1.000
_cell.length_c   1.000
_cell.angle_alpha   90.00
_cell.angle_beta   90.00
_cell.angle_gamma   90.00
#
_symmetry.space_group_name_H-M   'P 1'
#
loop_
_entity.id
_entity.type
_entity.pdbx_description
1 polymer ?
#
loop_
_entity_poly.entity_id
_entity_poly.type
_entity_poly.pdbx_seq_one_letter_code
_entity_poly.pdbx_strand_id
1 'polypeptide(L)'
;MSYNLKDLEKVIANKLQEAVHIYKNRELKVLDIGIFPWGKSIEISLLFSDEKVDVDDIAAWENYNFSDIYEGKWQEAQIIGDEMYQVWEKECNVIPILEDFAEAISSDTVTNIVKKFNLAPDFVMQLLNSDDSESKNFIAKKFN
;
A
#
# COMPACT_ATOMS: atom_id res chain seq x y z
N MET A 1 -12.65 0.87 13.16
CA MET A 1 -12.21 0.36 11.86
C MET A 1 -12.69 -1.07 11.78
N SER A 2 -13.14 -1.51 10.63
CA SER A 2 -13.41 -2.91 10.30
C SER A 2 -13.04 -3.16 8.83
N TYR A 3 -13.03 -4.41 8.41
CA TYR A 3 -12.78 -4.80 7.02
C TYR A 3 -13.99 -4.43 6.15
N ASN A 4 -13.97 -3.20 5.64
CA ASN A 4 -14.92 -2.68 4.66
C ASN A 4 -14.25 -1.56 3.84
N LEU A 5 -14.70 -1.35 2.60
CA LEU A 5 -14.08 -0.39 1.67
C LEU A 5 -13.84 1.00 2.26
N LYS A 6 -14.77 1.53 3.05
CA LYS A 6 -14.65 2.87 3.64
C LYS A 6 -13.53 2.96 4.68
N ASP A 7 -13.38 1.94 5.51
CA ASP A 7 -12.32 1.89 6.52
C ASP A 7 -10.96 1.53 5.89
N LEU A 8 -10.95 0.71 4.83
CA LEU A 8 -9.74 0.49 4.02
C LEU A 8 -9.25 1.81 3.39
N GLU A 9 -10.15 2.57 2.76
CA GLU A 9 -9.82 3.89 2.21
C GLU A 9 -9.25 4.80 3.30
N LYS A 10 -9.93 4.88 4.44
CA LYS A 10 -9.55 5.77 5.54
C LYS A 10 -8.18 5.42 6.12
N VAL A 11 -7.90 4.13 6.33
CA VAL A 11 -6.62 3.71 6.93
C VAL A 11 -5.46 4.11 6.03
N ILE A 12 -5.57 3.78 4.74
CA ILE A 12 -4.54 4.05 3.73
C ILE A 12 -4.37 5.56 3.55
N ALA A 13 -5.47 6.30 3.43
CA ALA A 13 -5.45 7.75 3.30
C ALA A 13 -4.72 8.43 4.46
N ASN A 14 -4.99 8.03 5.71
CA ASN A 14 -4.34 8.61 6.88
C ASN A 14 -2.83 8.37 6.86
N LYS A 15 -2.39 7.13 6.60
CA LYS A 15 -0.96 6.80 6.59
C LYS A 15 -0.22 7.46 5.44
N LEU A 16 -0.85 7.60 4.28
CA LEU A 16 -0.29 8.37 3.17
C LEU A 16 -0.19 9.86 3.47
N GLN A 17 -1.11 10.45 4.25
CA GLN A 17 -0.98 11.85 4.67
C GLN A 17 0.24 12.08 5.56
N GLU A 18 0.55 11.13 6.46
CA GLU A 18 1.78 11.14 7.26
C GLU A 18 3.01 11.08 6.35
N ALA A 19 3.03 10.15 5.39
CA ALA A 19 4.12 10.02 4.42
C ALA A 19 4.30 11.29 3.58
N VAL A 20 3.23 11.93 3.10
CA VAL A 20 3.30 13.22 2.40
C VAL A 20 3.97 14.27 3.29
N HIS A 21 3.60 14.35 4.57
CA HIS A 21 4.16 15.35 5.48
C HIS A 21 5.68 15.20 5.63
N ILE A 22 6.17 13.96 5.71
CA ILE A 22 7.58 13.62 5.90
C ILE A 22 8.37 13.80 4.60
N TYR A 23 7.84 13.33 3.47
CA TYR A 23 8.59 13.15 2.23
C TYR A 23 8.19 14.08 1.08
N LYS A 24 7.35 15.10 1.28
CA LYS A 24 6.90 16.02 0.22
C LYS A 24 7.99 16.61 -0.69
N ASN A 25 9.23 16.69 -0.22
CA ASN A 25 10.36 17.27 -0.95
C ASN A 25 11.20 16.23 -1.71
N ARG A 26 10.97 14.93 -1.48
CA ARG A 26 11.62 13.85 -2.22
C ARG A 26 10.75 13.47 -3.40
N GLU A 27 11.37 13.19 -4.55
CA GLU A 27 10.67 12.75 -5.75
C GLU A 27 10.31 11.28 -5.61
N LEU A 28 9.02 10.99 -5.48
CA LEU A 28 8.48 9.64 -5.30
C LEU A 28 8.37 8.95 -6.65
N LYS A 29 9.04 7.80 -6.78
CA LYS A 29 9.05 6.99 -7.99
C LYS A 29 8.07 5.83 -7.91
N VAL A 30 8.05 5.11 -6.78
CA VAL A 30 7.09 4.00 -6.58
C VAL A 30 6.43 4.10 -5.22
N LEU A 31 5.11 3.93 -5.20
CA LEU A 31 4.33 3.68 -4.01
C LEU A 31 3.81 2.23 -4.08
N ASP A 32 4.30 1.38 -3.21
CA ASP A 32 3.88 -0.01 -3.11
C ASP A 32 3.00 -0.23 -1.87
N ILE A 33 1.89 -0.95 -2.05
CA ILE A 33 0.99 -1.35 -0.99
C ILE A 33 1.02 -2.88 -0.89
N GLY A 34 1.65 -3.41 0.15
CA GLY A 34 1.74 -4.84 0.43
C GLY A 34 0.57 -5.32 1.30
N ILE A 35 -0.14 -6.37 0.86
CA ILE A 35 -1.28 -6.94 1.60
C ILE A 35 -0.99 -8.40 1.91
N PHE A 36 -0.85 -8.72 3.20
CA PHE A 36 -0.49 -10.05 3.66
C PHE A 36 -1.54 -10.56 4.66
N PRO A 37 -2.66 -11.14 4.18
CA PRO A 37 -3.74 -11.62 5.05
C PRO A 37 -3.27 -12.63 6.10
N TRP A 38 -2.38 -13.55 5.72
CA TRP A 38 -1.78 -14.54 6.62
C TRP A 38 -0.89 -13.91 7.70
N GLY A 39 -0.22 -12.80 7.37
CA GLY A 39 0.61 -12.02 8.28
C GLY A 39 -0.17 -10.98 9.08
N LYS A 40 -1.48 -10.82 8.80
CA LYS A 40 -2.34 -9.76 9.36
C LYS A 40 -1.75 -8.37 9.14
N SER A 41 -1.02 -8.17 8.05
CA SER A 41 -0.29 -6.92 7.78
C SER A 41 -0.74 -6.25 6.49
N ILE A 42 -0.70 -4.93 6.57
CA ILE A 42 -0.83 -3.98 5.47
C ILE A 42 0.45 -3.16 5.53
N GLU A 43 1.19 -3.12 4.44
CA GLU A 43 2.48 -2.47 4.35
C GLU A 43 2.42 -1.37 3.30
N ILE A 44 3.03 -0.22 3.61
CA ILE A 44 3.23 0.88 2.66
C ILE A 44 4.71 1.06 2.49
N SER A 45 5.19 0.96 1.26
CA SER A 45 6.61 1.12 0.90
C SER A 45 6.78 2.24 -0.12
N LEU A 46 7.82 3.05 0.05
CA LEU A 46 8.09 4.21 -0.80
C LEU A 46 9.49 4.08 -1.41
N LEU A 47 9.59 4.19 -2.73
CA LEU A 47 10.86 4.28 -3.45
C LEU A 47 11.01 5.69 -4.03
N PHE A 48 12.08 6.38 -3.68
CA PHE A 48 12.39 7.70 -4.20
C PHE A 48 13.40 7.66 -5.35
N SER A 49 13.34 8.65 -6.26
CA SER A 49 14.19 8.71 -7.46
C SER A 49 15.70 8.84 -7.17
N ASP A 50 16.08 9.22 -5.94
CA ASP A 50 17.46 9.33 -5.50
C ASP A 50 18.06 8.02 -4.95
N GLU A 51 17.23 6.99 -4.74
CA GLU A 51 17.66 5.67 -4.27
C GLU A 51 18.31 4.85 -5.40
N LYS A 52 19.41 4.15 -5.07
CA LYS A 52 20.18 3.31 -6.01
C LYS A 52 19.99 1.82 -5.71
N VAL A 53 18.74 1.42 -5.62
CA VAL A 53 18.32 0.03 -5.37
C VAL A 53 17.49 -0.46 -6.55
N ASP A 54 17.35 -1.78 -6.66
CA ASP A 54 16.48 -2.37 -7.66
C ASP A 54 15.01 -2.03 -7.35
N VAL A 55 14.26 -1.66 -8.38
CA VAL A 55 12.82 -1.38 -8.24
C VAL A 55 12.04 -2.67 -7.94
N ASP A 56 12.55 -3.83 -8.33
CA ASP A 56 11.87 -5.10 -8.06
C ASP A 56 12.24 -5.69 -6.68
N ASP A 57 13.30 -5.20 -6.03
CA ASP A 57 13.71 -5.62 -4.68
C ASP A 57 13.13 -4.69 -3.60
N ILE A 58 11.80 -4.76 -3.42
CA ILE A 58 11.02 -3.90 -2.52
C ILE A 58 11.57 -3.90 -1.09
N ALA A 59 12.07 -5.05 -0.62
CA ALA A 59 12.62 -5.19 0.74
C ALA A 59 13.95 -4.46 0.94
N ALA A 60 14.64 -4.07 -0.14
CA ALA A 60 15.88 -3.31 -0.09
C ALA A 60 15.68 -1.78 -0.07
N TRP A 61 14.45 -1.30 -0.26
CA TRP A 61 14.15 0.13 -0.28
C TRP A 61 14.35 0.76 1.10
N GLU A 62 14.84 2.01 1.14
CA GLU A 62 15.10 2.72 2.39
C GLU A 62 13.82 2.86 3.24
N ASN A 63 12.67 3.00 2.57
CA ASN A 63 11.37 3.20 3.19
C ASN A 63 10.43 2.00 2.95
N TYR A 64 10.99 0.79 2.90
CA TYR A 64 10.22 -0.46 2.93
C TYR A 64 9.39 -0.56 4.21
N ASN A 65 8.10 -0.88 4.07
CA ASN A 65 7.15 -0.98 5.17
C ASN A 65 7.22 0.24 6.13
N PHE A 66 7.23 1.44 5.54
CA PHE A 66 7.14 2.73 6.23
C PHE A 66 6.04 2.75 7.30
N SER A 67 4.93 2.05 7.05
CA SER A 67 3.84 1.85 8.00
C SER A 67 4.28 1.29 9.36
N ASP A 68 5.33 0.48 9.43
CA ASP A 68 5.82 -0.15 10.66
C ASP A 68 7.01 0.58 11.30
N ILE A 69 7.74 1.40 10.51
CA ILE A 69 9.02 2.02 10.91
C ILE A 69 8.91 2.97 12.12
N TYR A 70 7.76 3.63 12.36
CA TYR A 70 7.69 4.75 13.29
C TYR A 70 6.95 4.50 14.63
N GLU A 71 6.17 3.43 14.78
CA GLU A 71 5.32 3.26 15.99
C GLU A 71 5.40 1.89 16.66
N GLY A 72 6.19 0.95 16.12
CA GLY A 72 6.23 -0.42 16.63
C GLY A 72 4.90 -1.18 16.45
N LYS A 73 4.04 -0.68 15.53
CA LYS A 73 2.93 -1.30 14.80
C LYS A 73 1.93 -0.24 14.33
N TRP A 74 1.47 -0.34 13.09
CA TRP A 74 0.34 0.43 12.58
C TRP A 74 -0.98 -0.07 13.20
N GLN A 75 -1.39 0.51 14.33
CA GLN A 75 -2.49 0.00 15.15
C GLN A 75 -3.84 -0.02 14.40
N GLU A 76 -4.13 1.01 13.60
CA GLU A 76 -5.37 1.05 12.83
C GLU A 76 -5.44 -0.05 11.77
N ALA A 77 -4.30 -0.37 11.14
CA ALA A 77 -4.21 -1.47 10.20
C ALA A 77 -4.32 -2.83 10.89
N GLN A 78 -3.92 -2.96 12.16
CA GLN A 78 -4.01 -4.23 12.89
C GLN A 78 -5.45 -4.73 13.00
N ILE A 79 -6.41 -3.85 13.28
CA ILE A 79 -7.84 -4.22 13.37
C ILE A 79 -8.34 -4.76 12.03
N ILE A 80 -7.96 -4.10 10.93
CA ILE A 80 -8.30 -4.52 9.57
C ILE A 80 -7.57 -5.84 9.25
N GLY A 81 -6.32 -5.99 9.66
CA GLY A 81 -5.52 -7.20 9.46
C GLY A 81 -6.10 -8.43 10.14
N ASP A 82 -6.63 -8.27 11.36
CA ASP A 82 -7.32 -9.36 12.06
C ASP A 82 -8.61 -9.80 11.34
N GLU A 83 -9.43 -8.88 10.85
CA GLU A 83 -10.65 -9.22 10.11
C GLU A 83 -10.35 -9.74 8.69
N MET A 84 -9.36 -9.17 8.02
CA MET A 84 -8.84 -9.64 6.73
C MET A 84 -8.35 -11.09 6.83
N TYR A 85 -7.65 -11.45 7.92
CA TYR A 85 -7.25 -12.82 8.19
C TYR A 85 -8.47 -13.75 8.30
N GLN A 86 -9.56 -13.34 8.95
CA GLN A 86 -10.79 -14.15 9.05
C GLN A 86 -11.47 -14.37 7.69
N VAL A 87 -11.31 -13.45 6.75
CA VAL A 87 -11.78 -13.62 5.36
C VAL A 87 -10.87 -14.62 4.63
N TRP A 88 -9.55 -14.43 4.72
CA TRP A 88 -8.58 -15.29 4.06
C TRP A 88 -8.59 -16.73 4.59
N GLU A 89 -8.68 -16.93 5.90
CA GLU A 89 -8.62 -18.26 6.54
C GLU A 89 -9.73 -19.22 6.06
N LYS A 90 -10.84 -18.68 5.56
CA LYS A 90 -11.98 -19.48 5.06
C LYS A 90 -11.74 -20.06 3.67
N GLU A 91 -11.12 -19.29 2.79
CA GLU A 91 -11.02 -19.61 1.36
C GLU A 91 -9.57 -19.81 0.91
N CYS A 92 -8.59 -19.44 1.75
CA CYS A 92 -7.16 -19.37 1.44
C CYS A 92 -6.86 -18.64 0.12
N ASN A 93 -7.71 -17.67 -0.24
CA ASN A 93 -7.64 -16.96 -1.51
C ASN A 93 -7.46 -15.46 -1.24
N VAL A 94 -6.31 -14.92 -1.66
CA VAL A 94 -5.96 -13.51 -1.47
C VAL A 94 -6.59 -12.60 -2.52
N ILE A 95 -7.03 -13.13 -3.66
CA ILE A 95 -7.47 -12.32 -4.81
C ILE A 95 -8.65 -11.39 -4.47
N PRO A 96 -9.75 -11.83 -3.83
CA PRO A 96 -10.85 -10.93 -3.47
C PRO A 96 -10.42 -9.81 -2.52
N ILE A 97 -9.48 -10.11 -1.62
CA ILE A 97 -8.93 -9.13 -0.69
C ILE A 97 -8.12 -8.08 -1.46
N LEU A 98 -7.26 -8.50 -2.39
CA LEU A 98 -6.53 -7.58 -3.26
C LEU A 98 -7.47 -6.72 -4.11
N GLU A 99 -8.60 -7.25 -4.56
CA GLU A 99 -9.61 -6.47 -5.29
C GLU A 99 -10.27 -5.39 -4.42
N ASP A 100 -10.62 -5.71 -3.18
CA ASP A 100 -11.16 -4.75 -2.20
C ASP A 100 -10.15 -3.62 -1.93
N PHE A 101 -8.88 -3.98 -1.69
CA PHE A 101 -7.80 -3.00 -1.50
C PHE A 101 -7.55 -2.17 -2.77
N ALA A 102 -7.55 -2.79 -3.95
CA ALA A 102 -7.39 -2.07 -5.20
C ALA A 102 -8.51 -1.06 -5.43
N GLU A 103 -9.75 -1.38 -5.02
CA GLU A 103 -10.86 -0.42 -5.02
C GLU A 103 -10.64 0.73 -4.05
N ALA A 104 -10.28 0.44 -2.80
CA ALA A 104 -10.02 1.46 -1.78
C ALA A 104 -8.85 2.39 -2.15
N ILE A 105 -7.72 1.84 -2.63
CA ILE A 105 -6.53 2.59 -3.02
C ILE A 105 -6.80 3.47 -4.25
N SER A 106 -7.70 3.06 -5.12
CA SER A 106 -8.05 3.80 -6.33
C SER A 106 -9.12 4.87 -6.11
N SER A 107 -9.60 5.07 -4.88
CA SER A 107 -10.64 6.06 -4.62
C SER A 107 -10.13 7.49 -4.75
N ASP A 108 -11.04 8.44 -5.00
CA ASP A 108 -10.70 9.87 -5.07
C ASP A 108 -10.00 10.35 -3.79
N THR A 109 -10.38 9.83 -2.62
CA THR A 109 -9.76 10.19 -1.35
C THR A 109 -8.27 9.86 -1.34
N VAL A 110 -7.92 8.62 -1.69
CA VAL A 110 -6.52 8.15 -1.68
C VAL A 110 -5.74 8.80 -2.81
N THR A 111 -6.26 8.79 -4.03
CA THR A 111 -5.55 9.34 -5.20
C THR A 111 -5.28 10.85 -5.07
N ASN A 112 -6.19 11.62 -4.46
CA ASN A 112 -5.96 13.04 -4.19
C ASN A 112 -4.89 13.29 -3.12
N ILE A 113 -4.60 12.33 -2.24
CA ILE A 113 -3.49 12.41 -1.29
C ILE A 113 -2.19 12.07 -2.01
N VAL A 114 -2.17 11.02 -2.85
CA VAL A 114 -0.99 10.64 -3.64
C VAL A 114 -0.52 11.79 -4.54
N LYS A 115 -1.46 12.54 -5.14
CA LYS A 115 -1.14 13.74 -5.95
C LYS A 115 -0.46 14.89 -5.18
N LYS A 116 -0.35 14.81 -3.85
CA LYS A 116 0.35 15.80 -3.03
C LYS A 116 1.83 15.50 -2.85
N PHE A 117 2.30 14.30 -3.21
CA PHE A 117 3.74 14.02 -3.30
C PHE A 117 4.35 14.76 -4.49
N ASN A 118 5.66 14.96 -4.45
CA ASN A 118 6.42 15.29 -5.66
C ASN A 118 6.60 13.99 -6.47
N LEU A 119 5.74 13.75 -7.47
CA LEU A 119 5.73 12.50 -8.23
C LEU A 119 6.74 12.55 -9.39
N ALA A 120 7.48 11.46 -9.58
CA ALA A 120 8.32 11.26 -10.76
C ALA A 120 7.46 11.21 -12.05
N PRO A 121 8.02 11.57 -13.23
CA PRO A 121 7.29 11.47 -14.50
C PRO A 121 6.82 10.05 -14.84
N ASP A 122 7.57 9.04 -14.37
CA ASP A 122 7.30 7.60 -14.52
C ASP A 122 6.74 6.98 -13.23
N PHE A 123 6.13 7.78 -12.35
CA PHE A 123 5.59 7.31 -11.08
C PHE A 123 4.63 6.12 -11.25
N VAL A 124 4.80 5.12 -10.39
CA VAL A 124 3.93 3.94 -10.32
C VAL A 124 3.36 3.81 -8.92
N MET A 125 2.04 3.64 -8.84
CA MET A 125 1.38 3.10 -7.64
C MET A 125 1.00 1.64 -7.90
N GLN A 126 1.40 0.75 -7.00
CA GLN A 126 1.24 -0.69 -7.20
C GLN A 126 0.69 -1.43 -5.98
N LEU A 127 -0.06 -2.47 -6.31
CA LEU A 127 -0.54 -3.53 -5.43
C LEU A 127 -0.36 -4.82 -6.19
N LEU A 128 0.53 -5.68 -5.71
CA LEU A 128 0.89 -6.94 -6.32
C LEU A 128 0.44 -8.10 -5.43
N ASN A 129 0.13 -9.23 -6.05
CA ASN A 129 -0.02 -10.49 -5.34
C ASN A 129 1.37 -11.03 -4.99
N SER A 130 1.71 -11.04 -3.70
CA SER A 130 3.02 -11.50 -3.21
C SER A 130 3.25 -13.00 -3.44
N ASP A 131 2.20 -13.78 -3.64
CA ASP A 131 2.30 -15.22 -3.92
C ASP A 131 2.49 -15.54 -5.42
N ASP A 132 2.50 -14.52 -6.30
CA ASP A 132 2.58 -14.68 -7.75
C ASP A 132 3.72 -13.82 -8.34
N SER A 133 4.79 -14.47 -8.79
CA SER A 133 5.94 -13.82 -9.42
C SER A 133 5.60 -13.14 -10.75
N GLU A 134 4.49 -13.51 -11.39
CA GLU A 134 3.98 -12.87 -12.60
C GLU A 134 2.78 -11.94 -12.32
N SER A 135 2.59 -11.59 -11.04
CA SER A 135 1.46 -10.76 -10.61
C SER A 135 1.38 -9.48 -11.42
N LYS A 136 0.21 -9.23 -11.99
CA LYS A 136 -0.12 -7.94 -12.58
C LYS A 136 -0.48 -6.95 -11.48
N ASN A 137 -0.18 -5.67 -11.71
CA ASN A 137 -0.60 -4.60 -10.81
C ASN A 137 -2.13 -4.48 -10.78
N PHE A 138 -2.72 -4.66 -9.60
CA PHE A 138 -4.17 -4.60 -9.37
C PHE A 138 -4.73 -3.17 -9.49
N ILE A 139 -3.88 -2.14 -9.38
CA ILE A 139 -4.29 -0.73 -9.45
C ILE A 139 -4.12 -0.12 -10.85
N ALA A 140 -3.32 -0.73 -11.73
CA ALA A 140 -2.93 -0.13 -13.02
C ALA A 140 -4.11 0.23 -13.95
N LYS A 141 -5.31 -0.32 -13.74
CA LYS A 141 -6.52 0.07 -14.51
C LYS A 141 -7.18 1.36 -14.04
N LYS A 142 -6.81 1.90 -12.88
CA LYS A 142 -7.60 2.91 -12.15
C LYS A 142 -6.85 4.21 -11.80
N PHE A 143 -5.54 4.33 -12.04
CA PHE A 143 -4.74 5.51 -11.69
C PHE A 143 -4.33 6.39 -12.90
N ASN A 144 -4.83 6.10 -14.10
CA ASN A 144 -4.65 6.95 -15.30
C ASN A 144 -5.63 8.12 -15.32
#